data_AF-A0AAW7NA43-F1
#
_entry.id   AF-A0AAW7NA43-F1
#
_cell.length_a   1.000
_cell.length_b   1.000
_cell.length_c   1.000
_cell.angle_alpha   90.00
_cell.angle_beta   90.00
_cell.angle_gamma   90.00
#
_symmetry.space_group_name_H-M   'P 1'
#
loop_
_entity.id
_entity.type
_entity.pdbx_description
1 polymer ?
#
loop_
_entity_poly.entity_id
_entity_poly.type
_entity_poly.pdbx_seq_one_letter_code
_entity_poly.pdbx_strand_id
1 'polypeptide(L)' 'MKINYESDSSKNMYQVGNVIRTSDEGLYLIADNPEGEIFAVDLHTNLVYGAYKTMNDLFNDIEDEDNVLVHAEINVF' A
#
# COMPACT_ATOMS: atom_id res chain seq x y z
N MET A 1 4.70 -0.69 15.05
CA MET A 1 5.52 -0.39 13.85
C MET A 1 4.95 0.85 13.19
N LYS A 2 5.77 1.84 12.86
CA LYS A 2 5.33 3.09 12.20
C LYS A 2 5.67 3.05 10.72
N ILE A 3 4.73 3.48 9.88
CA ILE A 3 4.82 3.41 8.42
C ILE A 3 4.51 4.80 7.83
N ASN A 4 5.29 5.21 6.82
CA ASN A 4 5.26 6.51 6.13
C ASN A 4 5.49 7.75 6.99
N TYR A 5 5.95 7.60 8.22
CA TYR A 5 6.00 8.68 9.21
C TYR A 5 6.87 9.90 8.83
N GLU A 6 7.78 9.75 7.85
CA GLU A 6 8.67 10.82 7.35
C GLU A 6 8.42 11.20 5.88
N SER A 7 7.42 10.60 5.22
CA SER A 7 7.18 10.80 3.79
C SER A 7 6.01 11.76 3.56
N ASP A 8 6.28 12.88 2.89
CA ASP A 8 5.28 13.91 2.52
C ASP A 8 5.00 13.98 1.01
N SER A 9 5.61 13.10 0.19
CA SER A 9 5.55 13.24 -1.27
C SER A 9 4.63 12.20 -1.93
N SER A 10 3.55 12.68 -2.56
CA SER A 10 2.61 11.87 -3.36
C SER A 10 3.25 11.21 -4.59
N LYS A 11 4.39 11.72 -5.08
CA LYS A 11 5.13 11.17 -6.23
C LYS A 11 5.60 9.73 -6.03
N ASN A 12 5.63 9.25 -4.79
CA ASN A 12 6.12 7.93 -4.40
C ASN A 12 5.06 7.14 -3.61
N MET A 13 3.76 7.42 -3.81
CA MET A 13 2.68 6.82 -3.02
C MET A 13 2.66 5.29 -3.09
N TYR A 14 2.77 4.72 -4.29
CA TYR A 14 2.79 3.27 -4.51
C TYR A 14 4.23 2.75 -4.42
N GLN A 15 4.67 2.48 -3.19
CA GLN A 15 5.97 1.87 -2.90
C GLN A 15 5.83 0.81 -1.82
N VAL A 16 6.68 -0.21 -1.88
CA VAL A 16 6.74 -1.23 -0.82
C VAL A 16 7.00 -0.56 0.53
N GLY A 17 6.23 -0.98 1.52
CA GLY A 17 6.24 -0.41 2.85
C GLY A 17 5.31 0.79 3.01
N ASN A 18 4.66 1.30 1.96
CA ASN A 18 3.69 2.37 2.10
C ASN A 18 2.29 1.85 2.46
N VAL A 19 1.47 2.74 3.00
CA VAL A 19 0.07 2.53 3.33
C VAL A 19 -0.69 3.65 2.64
N ILE A 20 -1.67 3.24 1.87
CA ILE A 20 -2.49 4.12 1.04
C ILE A 20 -3.91 4.00 1.54
N ARG A 21 -4.60 5.13 1.57
CA ARG A 21 -6.03 5.16 1.80
C ARG A 21 -6.74 5.44 0.49
N THR A 22 -7.71 4.59 0.17
CA THR A 22 -8.53 4.69 -1.05
C THR A 22 -9.75 5.60 -0.83
N SER A 23 -10.41 5.96 -1.93
CA SER A 23 -11.61 6.82 -1.94
C SER A 23 -12.78 6.25 -1.14
N ASP A 24 -12.88 4.92 -1.04
CA ASP A 24 -13.85 4.18 -0.24
C ASP A 24 -13.39 3.95 1.22
N GLU A 25 -12.38 4.69 1.67
CA GLU A 25 -11.75 4.60 3.00
C GLU A 25 -11.07 3.24 3.28
N GLY A 26 -10.81 2.43 2.25
CA GLY A 26 -9.95 1.25 2.36
C GLY A 26 -8.52 1.63 2.74
N LEU A 27 -7.85 0.79 3.55
CA LEU A 27 -6.45 0.98 3.95
C LEU A 27 -5.60 -0.16 3.43
N TYR A 28 -4.67 0.14 2.53
CA TYR A 28 -3.86 -0.85 1.84
C TYR A 28 -2.38 -0.68 2.16
N LEU A 29 -1.76 -1.72 2.72
CA LEU A 29 -0.31 -1.83 2.84
C LEU A 29 0.26 -2.43 1.56
N ILE A 30 1.22 -1.76 0.95
CA ILE A 30 1.98 -2.31 -0.17
C ILE A 30 3.14 -3.13 0.38
N ALA A 31 3.15 -4.42 0.08
CA ALA A 31 4.15 -5.36 0.59
C ALA A 31 4.83 -6.10 -0.56
N ASP A 32 6.00 -6.69 -0.28
CA ASP A 32 6.69 -7.61 -1.18
C ASP A 32 6.99 -8.96 -0.50
N ASN A 33 7.37 -9.94 -1.32
CA ASN A 33 7.87 -11.22 -0.86
C ASN A 33 9.35 -11.43 -1.25
N PRO A 34 10.00 -12.49 -0.75
CA PRO A 34 11.40 -12.80 -1.11
C PRO A 34 11.64 -13.07 -2.60
N GLU A 35 10.58 -13.34 -3.38
CA GLU A 35 10.65 -13.52 -4.84
C GLU A 35 10.55 -12.19 -5.60
N GLY A 36 10.37 -11.08 -4.91
CA GLY A 36 10.23 -9.73 -5.48
C GLY A 36 8.86 -9.44 -6.06
N GLU A 37 7.85 -10.26 -5.75
CA GLU A 37 6.47 -10.01 -6.11
C GLU A 37 5.84 -8.99 -5.16
N ILE A 38 4.95 -8.16 -5.70
CA ILE A 38 4.32 -7.07 -4.98
C ILE A 38 2.86 -7.42 -4.68
N PHE A 39 2.36 -6.96 -3.53
CA PHE A 39 1.03 -7.22 -3.03
C PHE A 39 0.42 -5.95 -2.45
N ALA A 40 -0.89 -5.79 -2.61
CA ALA A 40 -1.70 -4.86 -1.82
C ALA A 40 -2.44 -5.65 -0.74
N VAL A 41 -2.23 -5.28 0.52
CA VAL A 41 -2.85 -5.95 1.68
C VAL A 41 -3.88 -5.01 2.28
N ASP A 42 -5.15 -5.39 2.22
CA ASP A 42 -6.23 -4.67 2.88
C ASP A 42 -6.14 -4.88 4.39
N LEU A 43 -5.89 -3.80 5.13
CA LEU A 43 -5.71 -3.80 6.58
C LEU A 43 -7.02 -3.90 7.36
N HIS A 44 -8.18 -3.71 6.72
CA HIS A 44 -9.49 -3.93 7.33
C HIS A 44 -9.93 -5.39 7.23
N THR A 45 -9.73 -6.01 6.06
CA THR A 45 -10.25 -7.35 5.78
C THR A 45 -9.18 -8.45 5.85
N ASN A 46 -7.90 -8.09 5.89
CA ASN A 46 -6.75 -8.99 5.74
C ASN A 46 -6.71 -9.72 4.39
N LEU A 47 -7.43 -9.22 3.38
CA LEU A 47 -7.32 -9.73 2.02
C LEU A 47 -6.01 -9.29 1.37
N VAL A 48 -5.45 -10.15 0.52
CA VAL A 48 -4.20 -9.92 -0.19
C VAL A 48 -4.48 -9.95 -1.69
N TYR A 49 -4.12 -8.89 -2.39
CA TYR A 49 -4.27 -8.71 -3.83
C TYR A 49 -2.89 -8.76 -4.51
N GLY A 50 -2.83 -9.38 -5.69
CA GLY A 50 -1.59 -9.71 -6.40
C GLY A 50 -1.55 -11.18 -6.82
N ALA A 51 -0.39 -11.76 -7.14
CA ALA A 51 0.96 -11.20 -7.13
C ALA A 51 1.24 -10.32 -8.37
N TYR A 52 1.66 -9.07 -8.14
CA TYR A 52 2.09 -8.17 -9.22
C TYR A 52 3.60 -8.32 -9.48
N LYS A 53 4.01 -8.31 -10.75
CA LYS A 53 5.42 -8.48 -11.13
C LYS A 53 6.20 -7.16 -11.09
N THR A 54 5.52 -6.04 -11.27
CA THR A 54 6.11 -4.69 -11.21
C THR A 54 5.20 -3.74 -10.46
N MET A 55 5.78 -2.62 -9.99
CA MET A 55 4.98 -1.55 -9.37
C MET A 55 3.97 -0.94 -10.35
N ASN A 56 4.28 -0.97 -11.64
CA ASN A 56 3.38 -0.50 -12.68
C ASN A 56 2.16 -1.42 -12.85
N ASP A 57 2.34 -2.74 -12.67
CA ASP A 57 1.23 -3.69 -12.71
C ASP A 57 0.26 -3.47 -11.53
N LEU A 58 0.81 -3.23 -10.33
CA LEU A 58 0.03 -2.83 -9.16
C LEU A 58 -0.72 -1.52 -9.45
N PHE A 59 0.01 -0.49 -9.88
CA PHE A 59 -0.55 0.83 -10.16
C PHE A 59 -1.71 0.76 -11.15
N ASN A 60 -1.57 0.07 -12.27
CA ASN A 60 -2.67 -0.05 -13.24
C ASN A 60 -3.92 -0.75 -12.68
N ASP A 61 -3.81 -1.52 -11.59
CA ASP A 61 -4.92 -2.25 -10.98
C ASP A 61 -5.58 -1.47 -9.84
N ILE A 62 -4.81 -0.69 -9.06
CA ILE A 62 -5.30 -0.02 -7.85
C ILE A 62 -5.19 1.51 -7.89
N GLU A 63 -4.67 2.11 -8.97
CA GLU A 63 -4.58 3.56 -9.11
C GLU A 63 -5.97 4.20 -9.11
N ASP A 64 -6.15 5.17 -8.22
CA ASP A 64 -7.27 6.08 -8.19
C ASP A 64 -6.70 7.48 -7.83
N GLU A 65 -7.25 8.52 -8.45
CA GLU A 65 -6.84 9.92 -8.26
C GLU A 65 -7.10 10.42 -6.83
N ASP A 66 -8.06 9.81 -6.15
CA ASP A 66 -8.46 10.12 -4.77
C ASP A 66 -7.64 9.36 -3.73
N ASN A 67 -6.76 8.45 -4.16
CA ASN A 67 -5.88 7.73 -3.25
C ASN A 67 -4.91 8.70 -2.57
N VAL A 68 -4.66 8.48 -1.28
CA VAL A 68 -3.74 9.31 -0.50
C VAL A 68 -2.77 8.45 0.30
N LEU A 69 -1.50 8.90 0.35
CA LEU A 69 -0.50 8.32 1.24
C LEU A 69 -0.87 8.68 2.68
N VAL A 70 -0.88 7.69 3.58
CA VAL A 70 -1.21 7.91 4.99
C VAL A 70 -0.11 7.44 5.92
N HIS A 71 0.05 8.16 7.03
CA HIS A 71 0.87 7.71 8.16
C HIS A 71 0.08 6.68 8.96
N ALA A 72 0.66 5.49 9.14
CA ALA A 72 0.00 4.40 9.84
C ALA A 72 0.88 3.85 10.98
N GLU A 73 0.23 3.41 12.06
CA GLU A 73 0.89 2.73 13.17
C GLU A 73 0.23 1.36 13.41
N ILE A 74 0.99 0.29 13.22
CA ILE A 74 0.58 -1.09 13.49
C ILE A 74 0.96 -1.44 14.91
N ASN A 75 -0.04 -1.74 15.74
CA ASN A 75 0.15 -2.19 17.12
C ASN A 75 -0.10 -3.69 17.22
N VAL A 76 0.86 -4.44 17.77
CA VAL A 76 0.73 -5.88 18.03
C VAL A 76 0.63 -6.05 19.55
N PHE A 77 -0.44 -6.70 20.01
CA PHE A 77 -0.74 -6.92 21.42
C PHE A 77 -0.71 -8.41 21.75
#